data_AF-A0A9W6N9T1-F1
#
_entry.id   AF-A0A9W6N9T1-F1
#
_cell.length_a   1.000
_cell.length_b   1.000
_cell.length_c   1.000
_cell.angle_alpha   90.00
_cell.angle_beta   90.00
_cell.angle_gamma   90.00
#
_symmetry.space_group_name_H-M   'P 1'
#
loop_
_entity.id
_entity.type
_entity.pdbx_description
1 polymer ?
#
loop_
_entity_poly.entity_id
_entity_poly.type
_entity_poly.pdbx_seq_one_letter_code
_entity_poly.pdbx_strand_id
1 'polypeptide(L)' 'MKALEQAARRICALDLAAAGADADEIPAMVDRYWPVVANEAREGVVVIGEWPFTVEEIAALTAEYEKLVPIHGENAQ' A
#
# COMPACT_ATOMS: atom_id res chain seq x y z
N MET A 1 4.36 3.80 14.39
CA MET A 1 3.20 4.02 13.48
C MET A 1 3.37 5.21 12.55
N LYS A 2 3.41 6.48 13.00
CA LYS A 2 3.43 7.66 12.11
C LYS A 2 4.50 7.66 11.00
N ALA A 3 5.73 7.25 11.30
CA ALA A 3 6.80 7.19 10.29
C ALA A 3 6.55 6.12 9.22
N LEU A 4 6.01 4.96 9.61
CA LEU A 4 5.64 3.88 8.68
C LEU A 4 4.49 4.33 7.77
N GLU A 5 3.48 4.97 8.34
CA GLU A 5 2.34 5.52 7.57
C GLU A 5 2.80 6.56 6.54
N GLN A 6 3.66 7.51 6.93
CA GLN A 6 4.18 8.52 6.01
C GLN A 6 5.03 7.89 4.89
N ALA A 7 5.85 6.89 5.21
CA ALA A 7 6.63 6.17 4.22
C ALA A 7 5.72 5.39 3.26
N ALA A 8 4.73 4.66 3.79
CA ALA A 8 3.79 3.87 3.00
C ALA A 8 2.94 4.74 2.06
N ARG A 9 2.44 5.88 2.53
CA ARG A 9 1.71 6.84 1.69
C ARG A 9 2.55 7.36 0.54
N ARG A 10 3.84 7.64 0.79
CA ARG A 10 4.75 8.13 -0.25
C ARG A 10 5.03 7.06 -1.30
N ILE A 11 5.26 5.82 -0.88
CA ILE A 11 5.48 4.69 -1.80
C ILE A 11 4.21 4.43 -2.61
N CYS A 12 3.04 4.37 -1.95
CA CYS A 12 1.75 4.19 -2.61
C CYS A 12 1.49 5.27 -3.69
N ALA A 13 1.81 6.54 -3.42
CA ALA A 13 1.68 7.60 -4.41
C ALA A 13 2.61 7.40 -5.64
N LEU A 14 3.83 6.91 -5.42
CA LEU A 14 4.78 6.62 -6.49
C LEU A 14 4.32 5.44 -7.35
N ASP A 15 3.82 4.38 -6.72
CA ASP A 15 3.30 3.19 -7.39
C ASP A 15 2.08 3.51 -8.27
N LEU A 16 1.11 4.26 -7.71
CA LEU A 16 -0.08 4.70 -8.44
C LEU A 16 0.28 5.61 -9.62
N ALA A 17 1.20 6.54 -9.42
CA ALA A 17 1.69 7.40 -10.50
C ALA A 17 2.41 6.57 -11.59
N ALA A 18 3.23 5.59 -11.20
CA ALA A 18 3.92 4.70 -12.14
C ALA A 18 2.95 3.79 -12.92
N ALA A 19 1.84 3.40 -12.30
CA ALA A 19 0.76 2.65 -12.95
C ALA A 19 -0.14 3.51 -13.87
N GLY A 20 0.07 4.83 -13.90
CA GLY A 20 -0.69 5.74 -14.75
C GLY A 20 -2.05 6.16 -14.18
N ALA A 21 -2.23 6.08 -12.86
CA ALA A 21 -3.40 6.65 -12.20
C ALA A 21 -3.49 8.17 -12.41
N ASP A 22 -4.70 8.71 -12.45
CA ASP A 22 -4.93 10.15 -12.59
C ASP A 22 -4.38 10.89 -11.36
N ALA A 23 -3.60 11.96 -11.61
CA ALA A 23 -2.97 12.76 -10.57
C ALA A 23 -3.98 13.38 -9.59
N ASP A 24 -5.20 13.68 -10.05
CA ASP A 24 -6.28 14.22 -9.22
C ASP A 24 -6.93 13.13 -8.33
N GLU A 25 -6.85 11.85 -8.71
CA GLU A 25 -7.40 10.72 -7.95
C GLU A 25 -6.39 10.11 -6.98
N ILE A 26 -5.08 10.24 -7.25
CA ILE A 26 -4.00 9.69 -6.43
C ILE A 26 -4.16 10.00 -4.93
N PRO A 27 -4.48 11.23 -4.48
CA PRO A 27 -4.62 11.52 -3.05
C PRO A 27 -5.68 10.64 -2.36
N ALA A 28 -6.85 10.47 -2.98
CA ALA A 28 -7.93 9.66 -2.45
C ALA A 28 -7.56 8.16 -2.45
N MET A 29 -6.87 7.71 -3.50
CA MET A 29 -6.37 6.34 -3.60
C MET A 29 -5.30 6.05 -2.54
N VAL A 30 -4.39 6.99 -2.28
CA VAL A 30 -3.36 6.88 -1.24
C VAL A 30 -3.99 6.77 0.14
N ASP A 31 -5.01 7.58 0.46
CA ASP A 31 -5.72 7.49 1.74
C ASP A 31 -6.37 6.12 1.95
N ARG A 32 -6.79 5.45 0.87
CA ARG A 32 -7.38 4.10 0.89
C ARG A 32 -6.35 2.98 0.94
N TYR A 33 -5.29 3.06 0.15
CA TYR A 33 -4.40 1.91 -0.14
C TYR A 33 -3.06 1.94 0.60
N TRP A 34 -2.70 3.02 1.30
CA TRP A 34 -1.50 3.04 2.13
C TRP A 34 -1.38 1.90 3.15
N PRO A 35 -2.47 1.30 3.71
CA PRO A 35 -2.35 0.16 4.62
C PRO A 35 -1.74 -1.08 3.98
N VAL A 36 -1.96 -1.29 2.68
CA VAL A 36 -1.39 -2.41 1.91
C VAL A 36 0.13 -2.28 1.88
N VAL A 37 0.62 -1.13 1.43
CA VAL A 37 2.05 -0.82 1.36
C VAL A 37 2.70 -0.81 2.74
N ALA A 38 1.97 -0.35 3.77
CA ALA A 38 2.44 -0.41 5.15
C ALA A 38 2.56 -1.86 5.68
N ASN A 39 1.69 -2.77 5.24
CA ASN A 39 1.76 -4.18 5.57
C ASN A 39 2.96 -4.86 4.90
N GLU A 40 3.23 -4.57 3.63
CA GLU A 40 4.40 -5.07 2.91
C GLU A 40 5.71 -4.54 3.53
N ALA A 41 5.77 -3.24 3.82
CA ALA A 41 6.93 -2.63 4.48
C ALA A 41 7.15 -3.14 5.91
N ARG A 42 6.09 -3.67 6.55
CA ARG A 42 6.17 -4.26 7.89
C ARG A 42 6.88 -5.62 7.89
N GLU A 43 6.89 -6.37 6.79
CA GLU A 43 7.61 -7.65 6.72
C GLU A 43 9.14 -7.51 6.92
N GLY A 44 9.67 -6.28 6.93
CA GLY A 44 11.06 -5.97 7.29
C GLY A 44 11.27 -5.12 8.55
N VAL A 45 10.22 -4.68 9.26
CA VAL A 45 10.34 -3.66 10.32
C VAL A 45 9.54 -4.03 11.58
N VAL A 46 10.22 -3.99 12.74
CA VAL A 46 9.58 -4.11 14.06
C VAL A 46 8.65 -2.92 14.30
N VAL A 47 7.34 -3.16 14.26
CA VAL A 47 6.35 -2.14 14.60
C VAL A 47 6.29 -1.98 16.12
N ILE A 48 6.67 -0.81 16.62
CA ILE A 48 6.41 -0.43 18.02
C ILE A 48 4.97 0.13 18.08
N GLY A 49 4.07 -0.65 18.68
CA GLY A 49 2.64 -0.32 18.86
C GLY A 49 1.70 -1.39 18.28
N GLU A 50 0.39 -1.18 18.43
CA GLU A 50 -0.64 -2.05 17.86
C GLU A 50 -0.85 -1.76 16.37
N TRP A 51 -1.00 -2.82 15.59
CA TRP A 51 -1.36 -2.75 14.17
C TRP A 51 -2.88 -2.59 14.06
N PRO A 52 -3.39 -1.49 13.46
CA PRO A 52 -4.81 -1.15 13.54
C PRO A 52 -5.66 -1.80 12.44
N PHE A 53 -5.08 -2.65 11.59
CA PHE A 53 -5.79 -3.29 10.49
C PHE A 53 -5.89 -4.80 10.71
N THR A 54 -7.07 -5.36 10.45
CA THR A 54 -7.25 -6.81 10.45
C THR A 54 -6.62 -7.46 9.22
N VAL A 55 -6.40 -8.77 9.28
CA VAL A 55 -5.88 -9.54 8.14
C VAL A 55 -6.88 -9.51 6.98
N GLU A 56 -8.19 -9.62 7.27
CA GLU A 56 -9.23 -9.55 6.24
C GLU A 56 -9.29 -8.19 5.53
N GLU A 57 -9.16 -7.08 6.27
CA GLU A 57 -9.12 -5.74 5.67
C GLU A 57 -7.94 -5.57 4.74
N ILE A 58 -6.75 -6.02 5.14
CA ILE A 58 -5.56 -5.96 4.30
C ILE A 58 -5.73 -6.82 3.06
N ALA A 59 -6.21 -8.06 3.19
CA ALA A 59 -6.42 -8.94 2.04
C ALA A 59 -7.40 -8.36 1.02
N ALA A 60 -8.49 -7.72 1.49
CA ALA A 60 -9.45 -7.06 0.61
C ALA A 60 -8.83 -5.86 -0.11
N LEU A 61 -8.09 -5.01 0.59
CA LEU A 61 -7.40 -3.85 0.00
C LEU A 61 -6.31 -4.27 -0.99
N THR A 62 -5.55 -5.34 -0.69
CA THR A 62 -4.53 -5.88 -1.60
C THR A 62 -5.15 -6.32 -2.93
N ALA A 63 -6.23 -7.11 -2.89
CA ALA A 63 -6.90 -7.57 -4.11
C ALA A 63 -7.50 -6.43 -4.96
N GLU A 64 -7.82 -5.29 -4.36
CA GLU A 64 -8.18 -4.07 -5.09
C GLU A 64 -6.95 -3.37 -5.67
N TYR A 65 -5.90 -3.21 -4.87
CA TYR A 65 -4.67 -2.52 -5.23
C TYR A 65 -3.92 -3.21 -6.36
N GLU A 66 -3.86 -4.55 -6.38
CA GLU A 66 -3.21 -5.36 -7.43
C GLU A 66 -3.81 -5.16 -8.82
N LYS A 67 -5.10 -4.79 -8.90
CA LYS A 67 -5.76 -4.48 -10.18
C LYS A 67 -5.31 -3.12 -10.74
N LEU A 68 -4.80 -2.25 -9.88
CA LEU A 68 -4.39 -0.89 -10.18
C LEU A 68 -2.88 -0.83 -10.41
N VAL A 69 -2.12 -1.43 -9.51
CA VAL A 69 -0.66 -1.52 -9.53
C VAL A 69 -0.31 -3.00 -9.54
N PRO A 70 0.21 -3.57 -10.65
CA PRO A 70 0.73 -4.92 -10.62
C PRO A 70 1.96 -4.93 -9.71
N ILE A 71 1.80 -5.49 -8.51
CA ILE A 71 2.89 -5.61 -7.54
C ILE A 71 3.95 -6.49 -8.24
N HIS A 72 5.17 -5.96 -8.41
CA HIS A 72 6.28 -6.69 -9.02
C HIS A 72 6.73 -7.85 -8.10
N GLY A 73 5.98 -8.95 -8.12
CA GLY A 73 6.23 -10.17 -7.37
C GLY A 73 5.73 -11.44 -8.06
N GLU A 74 4.75 -11.34 -8.97
CA GLU A 74 4.19 -12.49 -9.70
C GLU A 74 4.21 -12.25 -11.21
N ASN A 75 5.41 -12.31 -11.81
CA ASN A 75 5.61 -12.66 -13.23
C ASN A 75 7.08 -13.05 -13.46
N ALA A 76 7.52 -14.05 -12.69
CA ALA A 76 8.77 -14.75 -12.92
C ALA A 76 8.52 -16.26 -12.85
N GLN A 77 7.68 -16.79 -13.74
CA GLN A 77 7.71 -18.19 -14.18
C GLN A 77 7.32 -18.30 -15.66
#